data_AF-A0AAF5I0D1-F1
#
_entry.id   AF-A0AAF5I0D1-F1
#
_cell.length_a   1.000
_cell.length_b   1.000
_cell.length_c   1.000
_cell.angle_alpha   90.00
_cell.angle_beta   90.00
_cell.angle_gamma   90.00
#
_symmetry.space_group_name_H-M   'P 1'
#
loop_
_entity.id
_entity.type
_entity.pdbx_description
1 polymer ?
#
loop_
_entity_poly.entity_id
_entity_poly.type
_entity_poly.pdbx_seq_one_letter_code
_entity_poly.pdbx_strand_id
1 'polypeptide(L)'
;MSYNGKFFFIYNGKHYDTFQEVMAQVEKDKEKYYRRLERAWSTRKTITYWERPLYLKTTPYPPQPVDTVSRFIKQPGPIDRPFSRTPRPPKIIGMPSTRLPTTGKVISTSTAQPIVATQTPPENRIPRKYIPNPRAVDKLYTFDVDEEKLKDSSGPFSEKVYDDVWKDYDYKKDYKTGYLDMRDRILEETNRYREAHRVDPLTYDYDLEKAAQGYAKYLGDRNLFQHDKRNKQKGWGENLAKMSASLGSLATKKWYDEVKLYDFSKNQFSYGTGHFTALVWKGTKKVGCGIYMKREMLYVVCKYSPPGNMRNKFAENVFPRLDRY
;
A
#
# COMPACT_ATOMS: atom_id res chain seq x y z
N MET A 1 20.55 4.10 19.22
CA MET A 1 20.42 4.53 20.63
C MET A 1 21.80 4.95 21.12
N SER A 2 21.92 6.01 21.91
CA SER A 2 23.21 6.56 22.37
C SER A 2 23.45 6.11 23.81
N TYR A 3 24.56 5.40 24.05
CA TYR A 3 25.12 5.21 25.39
C TYR A 3 26.47 5.95 25.37
N ASN A 4 26.61 6.99 26.20
CA ASN A 4 27.80 7.86 26.32
C ASN A 4 28.24 8.63 25.05
N GLY A 5 27.30 9.06 24.20
CA GLY A 5 27.60 9.97 23.08
C GLY A 5 28.38 9.33 21.92
N LYS A 6 28.58 8.00 21.94
CA LYS A 6 29.10 7.24 20.81
C LYS A 6 27.94 6.59 20.05
N PHE A 7 27.89 6.83 18.74
CA PHE A 7 26.98 6.14 17.84
C PHE A 7 27.46 4.71 17.64
N PHE A 8 26.53 3.76 17.70
CA PHE A 8 26.77 2.36 17.35
C PHE A 8 25.64 1.86 16.46
N PHE A 9 25.92 0.80 15.71
CA PHE A 9 24.97 0.11 14.84
C PHE A 9 24.61 -1.23 15.47
N ILE A 10 23.34 -1.63 15.38
CA ILE A 10 22.89 -2.96 15.81
C ILE A 10 22.49 -3.78 14.59
N TYR A 11 23.03 -4.99 14.47
CA TYR A 11 22.63 -5.95 13.45
C TYR A 11 22.61 -7.36 14.06
N ASN A 12 21.51 -8.11 13.87
CA ASN A 12 21.27 -9.42 14.49
C ASN A 12 21.54 -9.45 16.02
N GLY A 13 21.16 -8.39 16.72
CA GLY A 13 21.33 -8.26 18.17
C GLY A 13 22.76 -8.03 18.65
N LYS A 14 23.72 -7.78 17.75
CA LYS A 14 25.11 -7.41 18.08
C LYS A 14 25.36 -5.93 17.83
N HIS A 15 26.18 -5.32 18.70
CA HIS A 15 26.67 -3.96 18.56
C HIS A 15 27.90 -3.91 17.64
N TYR A 16 27.97 -2.86 16.83
CA TYR A 16 29.08 -2.52 15.94
C TYR A 16 29.40 -1.04 16.11
N ASP A 17 30.67 -0.70 16.30
CA ASP A 17 31.08 0.67 16.59
C ASP A 17 31.08 1.52 15.31
N THR A 18 31.25 0.89 14.15
CA THR A 18 31.28 1.57 12.86
C THR A 18 30.27 1.00 11.87
N PHE A 19 29.83 1.85 10.94
CA PHE A 19 28.97 1.42 9.83
C PHE A 19 29.68 0.41 8.92
N GLN A 20 31.00 0.53 8.75
CA GLN A 20 31.78 -0.39 7.92
C GLN A 20 31.75 -1.81 8.50
N GLU A 21 31.86 -1.97 9.81
CA GLU A 21 31.78 -3.28 10.46
C GLU A 21 30.38 -3.91 10.31
N VAL A 22 29.32 -3.12 10.47
CA VAL A 22 27.95 -3.64 10.30
C VAL A 22 27.72 -4.11 8.86
N MET A 23 28.19 -3.33 7.88
CA MET A 23 28.06 -3.68 6.46
C MET A 23 28.93 -4.89 6.09
N ALA A 24 30.13 -5.02 6.66
CA ALA A 24 30.96 -6.20 6.48
C ALA A 24 30.28 -7.48 7.03
N GLN A 25 29.60 -7.39 8.18
CA GLN A 25 28.83 -8.51 8.70
C GLN A 25 27.60 -8.82 7.82
N VAL A 26 26.88 -7.81 7.35
CA VAL A 26 25.76 -7.98 6.42
C VAL A 26 26.23 -8.71 5.15
N GLU A 27 27.38 -8.34 4.59
CA GLU A 27 27.93 -9.00 3.39
C GLU A 27 28.34 -10.45 3.69
N LYS A 28 28.96 -10.72 4.84
CA LYS A 28 29.30 -12.09 5.28
C LYS A 28 28.06 -12.97 5.46
N ASP A 29 26.99 -12.43 6.03
CA ASP A 29 25.73 -13.16 6.22
C ASP A 29 25.01 -13.38 4.89
N LYS A 30 25.06 -12.40 3.99
CA LYS A 30 24.58 -12.50 2.61
C LYS A 30 25.33 -13.57 1.83
N GLU A 31 26.67 -13.61 1.88
CA GLU A 31 27.47 -14.69 1.31
C GLU A 31 27.09 -16.05 1.88
N LYS A 32 26.97 -16.16 3.21
CA LYS A 32 26.56 -17.40 3.88
C LYS A 32 25.18 -17.86 3.41
N TYR A 33 24.24 -16.93 3.23
CA TYR A 33 22.92 -17.21 2.68
C TYR A 33 23.00 -17.73 1.24
N TYR A 34 23.77 -17.07 0.37
CA TYR A 34 23.93 -17.52 -1.01
C TYR A 34 24.65 -18.87 -1.11
N ARG A 35 25.70 -19.12 -0.31
CA ARG A 35 26.33 -20.45 -0.23
C ARG A 35 25.37 -21.54 0.27
N ARG A 36 24.44 -21.21 1.18
CA ARG A 36 23.38 -22.16 1.59
C ARG A 36 22.41 -22.45 0.45
N LEU A 37 22.09 -21.45 -0.38
CA LEU A 37 21.29 -21.68 -1.58
C LEU A 37 22.07 -22.55 -2.57
N GLU A 38 23.32 -22.23 -2.88
CA GLU A 38 24.14 -23.07 -3.77
C GLU A 38 24.28 -24.51 -3.27
N ARG A 39 24.46 -24.73 -1.97
CA ARG A 39 24.44 -26.09 -1.38
C ARG A 39 23.08 -26.73 -1.50
N ALA A 40 21.99 -26.03 -1.18
CA ALA A 40 20.64 -26.57 -1.36
C ALA A 40 20.34 -26.92 -2.83
N TRP A 41 20.97 -26.23 -3.78
CA TRP A 41 20.92 -26.53 -5.21
C TRP A 41 21.92 -27.63 -5.61
N SER A 42 23.06 -27.78 -4.94
CA SER A 42 24.03 -28.87 -5.20
C SER A 42 23.55 -30.21 -4.63
N THR A 43 22.93 -30.23 -3.44
CA THR A 43 22.30 -31.42 -2.86
C THR A 43 21.02 -31.81 -3.62
N ARG A 44 20.40 -30.84 -4.31
CA ARG A 44 19.27 -31.09 -5.21
C ARG A 44 19.72 -31.50 -6.62
N LYS A 45 20.94 -31.12 -7.04
CA LYS A 45 21.57 -31.58 -8.30
C LYS A 45 21.97 -33.05 -8.31
N THR A 46 22.10 -33.71 -7.15
CA THR A 46 22.22 -35.17 -7.09
C THR A 46 20.90 -35.90 -7.39
N ILE A 47 19.77 -35.19 -7.44
CA ILE A 47 18.47 -35.76 -7.78
C ILE A 47 18.00 -35.14 -9.10
N THR A 48 18.27 -35.90 -10.16
CA THR A 48 17.67 -35.86 -11.51
C THR A 48 17.91 -34.63 -12.40
N TYR A 49 18.54 -34.96 -13.53
CA TYR A 49 18.72 -34.20 -14.76
C TYR A 49 17.39 -33.73 -15.41
N TRP A 50 17.54 -32.74 -16.29
CA TRP A 50 16.60 -32.19 -17.29
C TRP A 50 15.66 -31.07 -16.81
N GLU A 51 16.14 -29.83 -16.93
CA GLU A 51 15.59 -28.79 -17.83
C GLU A 51 16.26 -27.42 -17.57
N ARG A 52 16.87 -26.84 -18.61
CA ARG A 52 17.16 -25.40 -18.79
C ARG A 52 15.92 -24.75 -19.47
N PRO A 53 15.79 -23.41 -19.66
CA PRO A 53 16.62 -22.26 -19.28
C PRO A 53 15.81 -21.06 -18.69
N LEU A 54 16.50 -20.03 -18.19
CA LEU A 54 16.48 -18.65 -18.72
C LEU A 54 17.16 -17.65 -17.77
N TYR A 55 18.08 -16.88 -18.34
CA TYR A 55 18.75 -15.76 -17.72
C TYR A 55 17.83 -14.54 -17.63
N LEU A 56 17.95 -13.77 -16.55
CA LEU A 56 17.82 -12.32 -16.57
C LEU A 56 18.69 -11.72 -15.46
N LYS A 57 19.88 -11.26 -15.86
CA LYS A 57 20.70 -10.32 -15.09
C LYS A 57 20.05 -8.95 -15.21
N THR A 58 19.66 -8.33 -14.09
CA THR A 58 19.54 -6.87 -14.00
C THR A 58 20.49 -6.42 -12.91
N THR A 59 21.55 -5.75 -13.35
CA THR A 59 22.57 -5.07 -12.52
C THR A 59 21.95 -3.97 -11.66
N PRO A 60 22.49 -3.67 -10.46
CA PRO A 60 21.98 -2.62 -9.59
C PRO A 60 22.22 -1.24 -10.21
N TYR A 61 21.21 -0.36 -10.17
CA TYR A 61 21.38 1.04 -10.54
C TYR A 61 22.34 1.72 -9.53
N PRO A 62 23.41 2.40 -10.00
CA PRO A 62 24.27 3.18 -9.12
C PRO A 62 23.52 4.41 -8.56
N PRO A 63 23.83 4.86 -7.33
CA PRO A 63 23.17 5.99 -6.70
C PRO A 63 23.50 7.29 -7.44
N GLN A 64 22.47 8.03 -7.84
CA GLN A 64 22.63 9.37 -8.40
C GLN A 64 22.91 10.35 -7.25
N PRO A 65 23.98 11.16 -7.32
CA PRO A 65 24.21 12.23 -6.37
C PRO A 65 23.18 13.34 -6.62
N VAL A 66 22.43 13.70 -5.58
CA VAL A 66 21.55 14.87 -5.62
C VAL A 66 22.28 16.00 -4.92
N ASP A 67 22.82 16.93 -5.70
CA ASP A 67 23.25 18.22 -5.18
C ASP A 67 22.01 19.01 -4.74
N THR A 68 22.04 19.65 -3.57
CA THR A 68 21.06 20.69 -3.24
C THR A 68 21.76 21.84 -2.54
N VAL A 69 22.34 22.72 -3.35
CA VAL A 69 22.77 24.05 -2.96
C VAL A 69 21.59 25.02 -3.07
N SER A 70 21.37 25.75 -1.96
CA SER A 70 20.78 27.08 -1.74
C SER A 70 19.61 27.67 -2.56
N ARG A 71 18.72 28.29 -1.77
CA ARG A 71 17.74 29.35 -2.10
C ARG A 71 18.16 30.28 -3.25
N PHE A 72 17.21 30.53 -4.16
CA PHE A 72 16.92 31.88 -4.65
C PHE A 72 15.42 32.11 -4.79
N ILE A 73 14.94 33.17 -4.13
CA ILE A 73 13.63 33.78 -4.29
C ILE A 73 13.68 34.65 -5.55
N LYS A 74 12.69 34.52 -6.45
CA LYS A 74 12.40 35.55 -7.46
C LYS A 74 11.01 36.11 -7.20
N GLN A 75 10.96 37.42 -6.96
CA GLN A 75 9.73 38.22 -6.86
C GLN A 75 9.09 38.44 -8.26
N PRO A 76 7.79 38.78 -8.31
CA PRO A 76 6.94 38.59 -9.49
C PRO A 76 6.97 39.75 -10.49
N GLY A 77 6.84 39.41 -11.78
CA GLY A 77 6.61 40.36 -12.89
C GLY A 77 5.12 40.45 -13.28
N PRO A 78 4.71 41.46 -14.09
CA PRO A 78 3.34 41.99 -14.13
C PRO A 78 2.31 41.16 -14.92
N ILE A 79 1.05 41.40 -14.57
CA ILE A 79 -0.18 40.83 -15.13
C ILE A 79 -0.53 41.55 -16.43
N ASP A 80 -0.64 40.82 -17.55
CA ASP A 80 -1.38 41.27 -18.73
C ASP A 80 -2.57 40.34 -19.02
N ARG A 81 -3.77 40.93 -19.01
CA ARG A 81 -5.04 40.41 -19.57
C ARG A 81 -5.30 41.12 -20.91
N PRO A 82 -6.35 40.77 -21.67
CA PRO A 82 -6.63 39.47 -22.29
C PRO A 82 -6.93 39.63 -23.80
N PHE A 83 -6.85 38.56 -24.59
CA PHE A 83 -7.56 38.52 -25.88
C PHE A 83 -8.46 37.29 -25.99
N SER A 84 -9.75 37.58 -26.01
CA SER A 84 -10.85 36.70 -26.35
C SER A 84 -10.84 36.38 -27.84
N ARG A 85 -10.92 35.10 -28.21
CA ARG A 85 -11.48 34.63 -29.48
C ARG A 85 -12.18 33.29 -29.25
N THR A 86 -13.49 33.33 -29.00
CA THR A 86 -14.36 32.15 -29.09
C THR A 86 -14.82 31.96 -30.55
N PRO A 87 -14.60 30.78 -31.18
CA PRO A 87 -15.14 30.50 -32.50
C PRO A 87 -16.62 30.11 -32.44
N ARG A 88 -17.39 30.62 -33.39
CA ARG A 88 -18.84 30.46 -33.58
C ARG A 88 -19.19 29.06 -34.16
N PRO A 89 -20.28 28.39 -33.74
CA PRO A 89 -20.63 27.04 -34.16
C PRO A 89 -21.32 26.98 -35.54
N PRO A 90 -21.14 25.89 -36.32
CA PRO A 90 -21.76 25.73 -37.64
C PRO A 90 -23.22 25.27 -37.56
N LYS A 91 -24.07 25.86 -38.41
CA LYS A 91 -25.47 25.47 -38.66
C LYS A 91 -25.53 24.18 -39.47
N ILE A 92 -26.32 23.20 -39.04
CA ILE A 92 -26.73 22.07 -39.87
C ILE A 92 -28.20 22.24 -40.25
N ILE A 93 -28.43 22.29 -41.56
CA ILE A 93 -29.70 22.43 -42.26
C ILE A 93 -30.38 21.06 -42.33
N GLY A 94 -31.70 21.03 -42.14
CA GLY A 94 -32.49 19.80 -42.05
C GLY A 94 -32.94 19.20 -43.38
N MET A 95 -33.37 17.94 -43.33
CA MET A 95 -34.31 17.24 -44.22
C MET A 95 -34.51 15.78 -43.74
N PRO A 96 -35.58 15.04 -44.14
CA PRO A 96 -36.96 15.23 -43.68
C PRO A 96 -37.57 13.97 -43.02
N SER A 97 -38.80 14.16 -42.53
CA SER A 97 -39.68 13.24 -41.80
C SER A 97 -40.13 11.99 -42.59
N THR A 98 -40.06 10.83 -41.93
CA THR A 98 -40.88 9.64 -42.25
C THR A 98 -41.61 9.18 -40.98
N ARG A 99 -42.92 8.92 -41.12
CA ARG A 99 -43.87 8.55 -40.06
C ARG A 99 -43.99 7.04 -39.86
N LEU A 100 -44.25 6.68 -38.59
CA LEU A 100 -45.04 5.55 -38.05
C LEU A 100 -44.47 4.11 -38.23
N PRO A 101 -44.79 3.14 -37.33
CA PRO A 101 -45.93 3.11 -36.41
C PRO A 101 -45.63 2.76 -34.93
N THR A 102 -46.69 2.99 -34.15
CA THR A 102 -46.91 2.72 -32.73
C THR A 102 -47.16 1.25 -32.39
N THR A 103 -46.96 0.94 -31.10
CA THR A 103 -47.43 -0.21 -30.29
C THR A 103 -46.47 -1.39 -30.12
N GLY A 104 -45.89 -1.46 -28.92
CA GLY A 104 -45.09 -2.59 -28.42
C GLY A 104 -44.78 -2.40 -26.94
N LYS A 105 -45.65 -2.97 -26.09
CA LYS A 105 -45.57 -3.16 -24.62
C LYS A 105 -44.22 -2.83 -23.96
N VAL A 106 -44.27 -1.87 -23.02
CA VAL A 106 -43.24 -1.60 -22.01
C VAL A 106 -43.09 -2.84 -21.12
N ILE A 107 -42.04 -3.62 -21.34
CA ILE A 107 -41.60 -4.62 -20.36
C ILE A 107 -40.76 -3.87 -19.33
N SER A 108 -41.38 -3.62 -18.18
CA SER A 108 -40.71 -3.09 -17.00
C SER A 108 -39.74 -4.16 -16.47
N THR A 109 -38.51 -4.17 -16.97
CA THR A 109 -37.43 -4.90 -16.31
C THR A 109 -37.04 -4.12 -15.07
N SER A 110 -37.59 -4.54 -13.93
CA SER A 110 -37.04 -4.22 -12.62
C SER A 110 -35.58 -4.65 -12.61
N THR A 111 -34.67 -3.68 -12.74
CA THR A 111 -33.25 -3.87 -12.45
C THR A 111 -33.17 -4.01 -10.93
N ALA A 112 -33.37 -5.24 -10.44
CA ALA A 112 -33.01 -5.58 -9.08
C ALA A 112 -31.53 -5.21 -8.91
N GLN A 113 -31.25 -4.16 -8.14
CA GLN A 113 -29.89 -3.83 -7.76
C GLN A 113 -29.31 -5.06 -7.07
N PRO A 114 -28.11 -5.53 -7.45
CA PRO A 114 -27.55 -6.75 -6.89
C PRO A 114 -27.47 -6.60 -5.39
N ILE A 115 -28.19 -7.48 -4.70
CA ILE A 115 -28.14 -7.65 -3.24
C ILE A 115 -26.67 -7.82 -2.93
N VAL A 116 -26.07 -6.81 -2.28
CA VAL A 116 -24.68 -6.86 -1.84
C VAL A 116 -24.65 -7.90 -0.74
N ALA A 117 -24.49 -9.16 -1.12
CA ALA A 117 -24.15 -10.22 -0.20
C ALA A 117 -22.77 -9.86 0.35
N THR A 118 -22.74 -9.10 1.45
CA THR A 118 -21.60 -9.09 2.36
C THR A 118 -21.45 -10.53 2.80
N GLN A 119 -20.60 -11.28 2.09
CA GLN A 119 -20.27 -12.64 2.48
C GLN A 119 -19.75 -12.54 3.91
N THR A 120 -20.54 -13.03 4.87
CA THR A 120 -20.03 -13.23 6.23
C THR A 120 -18.81 -14.14 6.07
N PRO A 121 -17.62 -13.68 6.48
CA PRO A 121 -16.43 -14.50 6.31
C PRO A 121 -16.60 -15.80 7.11
N PRO A 122 -16.05 -16.91 6.64
CA PRO A 122 -16.13 -18.17 7.38
C PRO A 122 -15.41 -18.03 8.74
N GLU A 123 -15.89 -18.71 9.77
CA GLU A 123 -15.33 -18.63 11.13
C GLU A 123 -13.82 -18.91 11.17
N ASN A 124 -13.36 -19.87 10.37
CA ASN A 124 -11.94 -20.18 10.17
C ASN A 124 -11.34 -19.45 8.95
N ARG A 125 -11.54 -18.12 8.84
CA ARG A 125 -11.15 -17.34 7.65
C ARG A 125 -9.65 -17.38 7.31
N ILE A 126 -8.77 -17.59 8.30
CA ILE A 126 -7.31 -17.66 8.10
C ILE A 126 -6.78 -19.09 8.31
N PRO A 127 -6.39 -19.80 7.24
CA PRO A 127 -5.74 -21.10 7.37
C PRO A 127 -4.43 -21.05 8.17
N ARG A 128 -4.18 -22.12 8.97
CA ARG A 128 -2.98 -22.28 9.83
C ARG A 128 -1.65 -21.99 9.13
N LYS A 129 -1.54 -22.24 7.82
CA LYS A 129 -0.32 -21.97 7.02
C LYS A 129 0.08 -20.48 6.97
N TYR A 130 -0.81 -19.57 7.33
CA TYR A 130 -0.55 -18.13 7.42
C TYR A 130 -0.25 -17.67 8.85
N ILE A 131 -0.51 -18.50 9.85
CA ILE A 131 -0.30 -18.17 11.26
C ILE A 131 1.18 -18.37 11.61
N PRO A 132 1.86 -17.36 12.17
CA PRO A 132 3.25 -17.47 12.58
C PRO A 132 3.49 -18.52 13.67
N ASN A 133 4.71 -19.06 13.73
CA ASN A 133 5.12 -19.90 14.85
C ASN A 133 5.31 -19.02 16.11
N PRO A 134 4.71 -19.39 17.27
CA PRO A 134 4.90 -18.67 18.54
C PRO A 134 6.35 -18.34 18.87
N ARG A 135 7.28 -19.29 18.72
CA ARG A 135 8.71 -19.10 19.00
C ARG A 135 9.37 -18.05 18.11
N ALA A 136 8.83 -17.81 16.91
CA ALA A 136 9.31 -16.76 16.02
C ALA A 136 8.79 -15.39 16.44
N VAL A 137 7.59 -15.32 17.03
CA VAL A 137 6.99 -14.09 17.55
C VAL A 137 7.65 -13.69 18.87
N ASP A 138 7.91 -14.64 19.76
CA ASP A 138 8.55 -14.38 21.06
C ASP A 138 9.95 -13.77 20.95
N LYS A 139 10.62 -14.01 19.81
CA LYS A 139 11.98 -13.51 19.52
C LYS A 139 12.01 -12.17 18.80
N LEU A 140 10.86 -11.59 18.46
CA LEU A 140 10.80 -10.32 17.76
C LEU A 140 11.35 -9.20 18.64
N TYR A 141 12.26 -8.40 18.08
CA TYR A 141 12.57 -7.11 18.65
C TYR A 141 11.32 -6.22 18.61
N THR A 142 10.98 -5.63 19.75
CA THR A 142 9.82 -4.73 19.87
C THR A 142 10.33 -3.30 19.83
N PHE A 143 10.11 -2.64 18.70
CA PHE A 143 10.34 -1.21 18.55
C PHE A 143 9.34 -0.42 19.40
N ASP A 144 9.73 0.78 19.83
CA ASP A 144 8.81 1.75 20.41
C ASP A 144 7.93 2.36 19.32
N VAL A 145 6.67 1.93 19.27
CA VAL A 145 5.75 2.37 18.22
C VAL A 145 5.36 3.85 18.37
N ASP A 146 5.42 4.39 19.60
CA ASP A 146 5.10 5.80 19.87
C ASP A 146 6.21 6.74 19.41
N GLU A 147 7.46 6.29 19.44
CA GLU A 147 8.57 7.01 18.80
C GLU A 147 8.52 6.86 17.27
N GLU A 148 8.29 5.65 16.75
CA GLU A 148 8.31 5.37 15.30
C GLU A 148 7.14 6.00 14.54
N LYS A 149 5.98 6.20 15.17
CA LYS A 149 4.82 6.86 14.54
C LYS A 149 5.09 8.33 14.20
N LEU A 150 5.91 9.01 15.00
CA LEU A 150 6.21 10.44 14.85
C LEU A 150 7.20 10.71 13.70
N LYS A 151 8.04 9.73 13.34
CA LYS A 151 9.00 9.87 12.23
C LYS A 151 8.26 10.08 10.92
N ASP A 152 8.56 11.16 10.24
CA ASP A 152 7.94 11.51 8.95
C ASP A 152 6.40 11.63 8.99
N SER A 153 5.82 11.92 10.16
CA SER A 153 4.38 12.13 10.30
C SER A 153 3.87 13.28 9.41
N SER A 154 2.63 13.15 8.93
CA SER A 154 1.88 14.25 8.28
C SER A 154 1.23 15.21 9.29
N GLY A 155 1.44 14.97 10.58
CA GLY A 155 1.07 15.85 11.68
C GLY A 155 -0.05 15.32 12.58
N PRO A 156 -0.56 16.17 13.49
CA PRO A 156 -1.36 15.76 14.65
C PRO A 156 -2.62 14.96 14.32
N PHE A 157 -3.26 15.25 13.17
CA PHE A 157 -4.44 14.50 12.75
C PHE A 157 -4.15 13.01 12.56
N SER A 158 -3.09 12.68 11.83
CA SER A 158 -2.72 11.29 11.55
C SER A 158 -2.27 10.56 12.81
N GLU A 159 -1.62 11.28 13.73
CA GLU A 159 -1.17 10.78 15.04
C GLU A 159 -2.36 10.47 15.94
N LYS A 160 -3.31 11.40 16.05
CA LYS A 160 -4.54 11.20 16.83
C LYS A 160 -5.36 10.02 16.31
N VAL A 161 -5.57 9.94 14.99
CA VAL A 161 -6.28 8.79 14.39
C VAL A 161 -5.57 7.48 14.72
N TYR A 162 -4.24 7.47 14.66
CA TYR A 162 -3.47 6.29 15.02
C TYR A 162 -3.69 5.91 16.50
N ASP A 163 -3.56 6.87 17.41
CA ASP A 163 -3.72 6.65 18.85
C ASP A 163 -5.11 6.16 19.22
N ASP A 164 -6.15 6.68 18.56
CA ASP A 164 -7.53 6.29 18.77
C ASP A 164 -7.79 4.85 18.26
N VAL A 165 -7.34 4.52 17.05
CA VAL A 165 -7.64 3.22 16.40
C VAL A 165 -6.76 2.09 16.92
N TRP A 166 -5.49 2.37 17.22
CA TRP A 166 -4.51 1.36 17.65
C TRP A 166 -4.36 1.26 19.16
N LYS A 167 -5.19 1.97 19.93
CA LYS A 167 -5.25 1.84 21.38
C LYS A 167 -5.41 0.37 21.78
N ASP A 168 -4.58 -0.05 22.73
CA ASP A 168 -4.54 -1.40 23.32
C ASP A 168 -4.28 -2.54 22.32
N TYR A 169 -3.83 -2.23 21.09
CA TYR A 169 -3.49 -3.25 20.11
C TYR A 169 -2.26 -4.07 20.54
N ASP A 170 -2.38 -5.40 20.46
CA ASP A 170 -1.32 -6.33 20.88
C ASP A 170 -1.03 -7.36 19.78
N TYR A 171 0.01 -7.08 18.99
CA TYR A 171 0.45 -7.97 17.91
C TYR A 171 0.91 -9.36 18.42
N LYS A 172 1.33 -9.48 19.70
CA LYS A 172 1.71 -10.76 20.32
C LYS A 172 0.51 -11.61 20.71
N LYS A 173 -0.70 -11.05 20.73
CA LYS A 173 -1.96 -11.81 20.80
C LYS A 173 -2.51 -12.06 19.40
N ASP A 174 -2.53 -11.03 18.58
CA ASP A 174 -3.22 -11.03 17.28
C ASP A 174 -2.57 -11.96 16.24
N TYR A 175 -1.26 -12.24 16.33
CA TYR A 175 -0.64 -13.21 15.40
C TYR A 175 -1.31 -14.58 15.43
N LYS A 176 -1.91 -14.99 16.57
CA LYS A 176 -2.54 -16.30 16.77
C LYS A 176 -3.77 -16.50 15.88
N THR A 177 -4.43 -15.40 15.48
CA THR A 177 -5.57 -15.41 14.55
C THR A 177 -5.12 -15.15 13.11
N GLY A 178 -3.82 -14.94 12.87
CA GLY A 178 -3.30 -14.49 11.59
C GLY A 178 -3.52 -13.00 11.35
N TYR A 179 -3.47 -12.21 12.42
CA TYR A 179 -3.63 -10.76 12.42
C TYR A 179 -5.03 -10.32 12.00
N LEU A 180 -6.08 -10.85 12.62
CA LEU A 180 -7.44 -10.44 12.29
C LEU A 180 -7.78 -9.06 12.87
N ASP A 181 -7.37 -8.78 14.11
CA ASP A 181 -7.61 -7.48 14.74
C ASP A 181 -6.89 -6.37 13.95
N MET A 182 -5.64 -6.61 13.51
CA MET A 182 -4.92 -5.67 12.65
C MET A 182 -5.67 -5.34 11.36
N ARG A 183 -6.31 -6.31 10.71
CA ARG A 183 -7.04 -6.09 9.45
C ARG A 183 -8.27 -5.23 9.66
N ASP A 184 -9.01 -5.51 10.72
CA ASP A 184 -10.22 -4.79 11.06
C ASP A 184 -9.87 -3.33 11.42
N ARG A 185 -8.76 -3.11 12.14
CA ARG A 185 -8.20 -1.77 12.43
C ARG A 185 -7.65 -1.05 11.21
N ILE A 186 -7.00 -1.74 10.26
CA ILE A 186 -6.60 -1.12 8.98
C ILE A 186 -7.82 -0.54 8.25
N LEU A 187 -8.94 -1.27 8.24
CA LEU A 187 -10.19 -0.78 7.66
C LEU A 187 -10.76 0.41 8.43
N GLU A 188 -10.79 0.34 9.77
CA GLU A 188 -11.25 1.45 10.60
C GLU A 188 -10.42 2.72 10.35
N GLU A 189 -9.10 2.63 10.46
CA GLU A 189 -8.15 3.73 10.26
C GLU A 189 -8.28 4.33 8.86
N THR A 190 -8.36 3.48 7.83
CA THR A 190 -8.62 3.90 6.45
C THR A 190 -9.90 4.73 6.37
N ASN A 191 -10.97 4.30 7.04
CA ASN A 191 -12.25 4.98 7.00
C ASN A 191 -12.25 6.31 7.78
N ARG A 192 -11.48 6.45 8.87
CA ARG A 192 -11.25 7.76 9.53
C ARG A 192 -10.60 8.76 8.58
N TYR A 193 -9.61 8.32 7.81
CA TYR A 193 -8.97 9.17 6.81
C TYR A 193 -9.93 9.52 5.67
N ARG A 194 -10.68 8.55 5.16
CA ARG A 194 -11.67 8.77 4.09
C ARG A 194 -12.75 9.79 4.47
N GLU A 195 -13.22 9.75 5.71
CA GLU A 195 -14.15 10.74 6.25
C GLU A 195 -13.57 12.15 6.19
N ALA A 196 -12.33 12.33 6.64
CA ALA A 196 -11.63 13.62 6.61
C ALA A 196 -11.43 14.17 5.19
N HIS A 197 -11.43 13.28 4.19
CA HIS A 197 -11.33 13.60 2.77
C HIS A 197 -12.69 13.63 2.03
N ARG A 198 -13.83 13.58 2.74
CA ARG A 198 -15.20 13.64 2.17
C ARG A 198 -15.48 12.53 1.13
N VAL A 199 -14.99 11.31 1.39
CA VAL A 199 -15.32 10.15 0.56
C VAL A 199 -15.95 9.05 1.39
N ASP A 200 -16.87 8.30 0.78
CA ASP A 200 -17.61 7.22 1.46
C ASP A 200 -16.66 6.20 2.09
N PRO A 201 -17.01 5.58 3.23
CA PRO A 201 -16.21 4.52 3.82
C PRO A 201 -16.10 3.31 2.87
N LEU A 202 -14.96 2.61 2.93
CA LEU A 202 -14.80 1.31 2.32
C LEU A 202 -15.56 0.25 3.12
N THR A 203 -16.01 -0.77 2.41
CA THR A 203 -16.58 -2.00 2.97
C THR A 203 -15.59 -3.15 2.85
N TYR A 204 -15.65 -4.09 3.79
CA TYR A 204 -14.85 -5.31 3.75
C TYR A 204 -15.32 -6.24 2.61
N ASP A 205 -14.36 -6.87 1.93
CA ASP A 205 -14.60 -7.90 0.93
C ASP A 205 -13.67 -9.10 1.15
N TYR A 206 -14.27 -10.27 1.40
CA TYR A 206 -13.55 -11.51 1.74
C TYR A 206 -12.69 -12.05 0.58
N ASP A 207 -13.14 -11.90 -0.68
CA ASP A 207 -12.40 -12.40 -1.83
C ASP A 207 -11.13 -11.56 -2.07
N LEU A 208 -11.22 -10.24 -1.86
CA LEU A 208 -10.05 -9.35 -1.86
C LEU A 208 -9.07 -9.71 -0.74
N GLU A 209 -9.56 -10.00 0.47
CA GLU A 209 -8.72 -10.44 1.59
C GLU A 209 -7.99 -11.73 1.26
N LYS A 210 -8.70 -12.74 0.75
CA LYS A 210 -8.11 -14.04 0.39
C LYS A 210 -7.01 -13.88 -0.66
N ALA A 211 -7.25 -13.04 -1.66
CA ALA A 211 -6.26 -12.72 -2.68
C ALA A 211 -5.06 -11.96 -2.12
N ALA A 212 -5.29 -10.95 -1.28
CA ALA A 212 -4.26 -10.19 -0.60
C ALA A 212 -3.41 -11.09 0.32
N GLN A 213 -4.03 -12.01 1.06
CA GLN A 213 -3.35 -12.95 1.95
C GLN A 213 -2.44 -13.90 1.19
N GLY A 214 -2.91 -14.46 0.08
CA GLY A 214 -2.10 -15.29 -0.80
C GLY A 214 -0.88 -14.54 -1.33
N TYR A 215 -1.05 -13.25 -1.66
CA TYR A 215 0.04 -12.43 -2.16
C TYR A 215 1.03 -11.99 -1.07
N ALA A 216 0.57 -11.62 0.13
CA ALA A 216 1.42 -11.33 1.28
C ALA A 216 2.35 -12.51 1.59
N LYS A 217 1.81 -13.73 1.55
CA LYS A 217 2.62 -14.96 1.69
C LYS A 217 3.62 -15.13 0.55
N TYR A 218 3.21 -14.91 -0.70
CA TYR A 218 4.10 -14.97 -1.86
C TYR A 218 5.30 -14.02 -1.72
N LEU A 219 5.04 -12.77 -1.32
CA LEU A 219 6.07 -11.76 -1.07
C LEU A 219 7.01 -12.20 0.06
N GLY A 220 6.46 -12.62 1.18
CA GLY A 220 7.24 -13.05 2.34
C GLY A 220 8.13 -14.26 2.05
N ASP A 221 7.60 -15.31 1.46
CA ASP A 221 8.38 -16.52 1.15
C ASP A 221 9.54 -16.28 0.20
N ARG A 222 9.41 -15.28 -0.68
CA ARG A 222 10.43 -14.92 -1.67
C ARG A 222 11.27 -13.70 -1.27
N ASN A 223 10.97 -13.08 -0.13
CA ASN A 223 11.58 -11.84 0.32
C ASN A 223 11.51 -10.71 -0.74
N LEU A 224 10.35 -10.54 -1.37
CA LEU A 224 10.10 -9.55 -2.42
C LEU A 224 9.30 -8.36 -1.88
N PHE A 225 9.40 -7.22 -2.57
CA PHE A 225 8.52 -6.07 -2.36
C PHE A 225 8.17 -5.45 -3.71
N GLN A 226 7.07 -5.91 -4.29
CA GLN A 226 6.63 -5.54 -5.64
C GLN A 226 5.12 -5.74 -5.80
N HIS A 227 4.51 -4.94 -6.67
CA HIS A 227 3.08 -5.06 -6.97
C HIS A 227 2.68 -6.38 -7.64
N ASP A 228 1.47 -6.85 -7.34
CA ASP A 228 0.90 -8.04 -7.98
C ASP A 228 0.51 -7.75 -9.43
N LYS A 229 1.25 -8.31 -10.38
CA LYS A 229 1.01 -8.15 -11.82
C LYS A 229 -0.40 -8.59 -12.25
N ARG A 230 -1.06 -9.46 -11.48
CA ARG A 230 -2.42 -9.97 -11.77
C ARG A 230 -3.52 -8.94 -11.47
N ASN A 231 -3.22 -7.91 -10.68
CA ASN A 231 -4.19 -6.87 -10.31
C ASN A 231 -4.80 -6.19 -11.54
N LYS A 232 -4.00 -5.94 -12.60
CA LYS A 232 -4.49 -5.32 -13.85
C LYS A 232 -5.58 -6.16 -14.52
N GLN A 233 -5.39 -7.48 -14.61
CA GLN A 233 -6.37 -8.38 -15.21
C GLN A 233 -7.63 -8.53 -14.32
N LYS A 234 -7.45 -8.47 -13.00
CA LYS A 234 -8.54 -8.60 -12.02
C LYS A 234 -9.31 -7.30 -11.77
N GLY A 235 -8.80 -6.16 -12.24
CA GLY A 235 -9.39 -4.85 -11.97
C GLY A 235 -9.29 -4.45 -10.49
N TRP A 236 -8.15 -4.73 -9.85
CA TRP A 236 -7.93 -4.41 -8.43
C TRP A 236 -6.84 -3.34 -8.25
N GLY A 237 -7.02 -2.47 -7.25
CA GLY A 237 -5.97 -1.61 -6.72
C GLY A 237 -5.18 -2.33 -5.63
N GLU A 238 -4.04 -1.76 -5.21
CA GLU A 238 -3.22 -2.37 -4.16
C GLU A 238 -2.39 -1.34 -3.39
N ASN A 239 -2.31 -1.52 -2.07
CA ASN A 239 -1.30 -0.90 -1.20
C ASN A 239 -0.43 -1.99 -0.57
N LEU A 240 0.87 -1.71 -0.46
CA LEU A 240 1.87 -2.64 0.08
C LEU A 240 2.64 -1.98 1.21
N ALA A 241 2.90 -2.74 2.28
CA ALA A 241 3.87 -2.36 3.29
C ALA A 241 4.73 -3.56 3.68
N LYS A 242 6.01 -3.27 3.94
CA LYS A 242 6.97 -4.22 4.49
C LYS A 242 7.73 -3.54 5.62
N MET A 243 7.56 -4.03 6.83
CA MET A 243 8.12 -3.42 8.03
C MET A 243 8.36 -4.47 9.11
N SER A 244 9.09 -4.11 10.17
CA SER A 244 9.24 -4.97 11.34
C SER A 244 7.86 -5.36 11.90
N ALA A 245 7.71 -6.60 12.34
CA ALA A 245 6.42 -7.12 12.80
C ALA A 245 5.80 -6.31 13.94
N SER A 246 6.61 -5.78 14.86
CA SER A 246 6.13 -4.92 15.95
C SER A 246 5.67 -3.53 15.49
N LEU A 247 5.93 -3.15 14.24
CA LEU A 247 5.54 -1.86 13.65
C LEU A 247 4.38 -1.99 12.67
N GLY A 248 3.81 -3.19 12.50
CA GLY A 248 2.78 -3.48 11.50
C GLY A 248 1.56 -2.55 11.54
N SER A 249 1.20 -2.07 12.72
CA SER A 249 0.13 -1.08 12.93
C SER A 249 0.39 0.24 12.20
N LEU A 250 1.64 0.61 11.93
CA LEU A 250 1.99 1.85 11.22
C LEU A 250 1.75 1.77 9.71
N ALA A 251 1.41 0.61 9.13
CA ALA A 251 1.27 0.46 7.68
C ALA A 251 0.30 1.47 7.06
N THR A 252 -0.92 1.57 7.58
CA THR A 252 -1.93 2.50 7.07
C THR A 252 -1.55 3.95 7.32
N LYS A 253 -1.08 4.26 8.53
CA LYS A 253 -0.61 5.62 8.87
C LYS A 253 0.48 6.09 7.91
N LYS A 254 1.49 5.26 7.63
CA LYS A 254 2.58 5.60 6.68
C LYS A 254 2.07 5.78 5.26
N TRP A 255 1.09 4.99 4.82
CA TRP A 255 0.42 5.23 3.54
C TRP A 255 -0.30 6.57 3.52
N TYR A 256 -1.00 6.93 4.60
CA TYR A 256 -1.70 8.21 4.70
C TYR A 256 -0.74 9.40 4.81
N ASP A 257 0.37 9.26 5.54
CA ASP A 257 1.34 10.33 5.78
C ASP A 257 1.98 10.87 4.49
N GLU A 258 1.91 10.12 3.38
CA GLU A 258 2.24 10.60 2.05
C GLU A 258 1.41 11.83 1.61
N VAL A 259 0.28 12.12 2.26
CA VAL A 259 -0.53 13.33 2.01
C VAL A 259 0.29 14.61 2.07
N LYS A 260 1.33 14.66 2.92
CA LYS A 260 2.24 15.81 3.03
C LYS A 260 3.04 16.09 1.74
N LEU A 261 3.14 15.09 0.86
CA LEU A 261 3.83 15.15 -0.43
C LEU A 261 2.86 15.38 -1.61
N TYR A 262 1.54 15.35 -1.38
CA TYR A 262 0.55 15.46 -2.44
C TYR A 262 0.17 16.91 -2.72
N ASP A 263 0.32 17.33 -3.99
CA ASP A 263 -0.07 18.65 -4.45
C ASP A 263 -1.51 18.61 -5.02
N PHE A 264 -2.47 19.01 -4.19
CA PHE A 264 -3.89 19.10 -4.53
C PHE A 264 -4.20 20.09 -5.66
N SER A 265 -3.30 21.03 -5.97
CA SER A 265 -3.49 21.96 -7.10
C SER A 265 -3.21 21.29 -8.45
N LYS A 266 -2.25 20.36 -8.48
CA LYS A 266 -1.85 19.65 -9.70
C LYS A 266 -2.75 18.47 -10.03
N ASN A 267 -3.30 17.79 -9.02
CA ASN A 267 -4.15 16.61 -9.18
C ASN A 267 -3.50 15.54 -10.08
N GLN A 268 -2.27 15.16 -9.74
CA GLN A 268 -1.48 14.21 -10.52
C GLN A 268 -0.88 13.13 -9.63
N PHE A 269 -0.69 11.96 -10.22
CA PHE A 269 0.03 10.87 -9.59
C PHE A 269 1.51 11.23 -9.38
N SER A 270 2.05 10.89 -8.21
CA SER A 270 3.48 10.78 -7.99
C SER A 270 3.80 9.48 -7.25
N TYR A 271 5.00 8.94 -7.46
CA TYR A 271 5.41 7.69 -6.80
C TYR A 271 5.44 7.80 -5.27
N GLY A 272 5.63 8.99 -4.71
CA GLY A 272 5.61 9.23 -3.26
C GLY A 272 4.23 9.52 -2.66
N THR A 273 3.15 9.43 -3.46
CA THR A 273 1.76 9.71 -3.02
C THR A 273 0.78 8.63 -3.41
N GLY A 274 1.28 7.56 -4.04
CA GLY A 274 0.46 6.49 -4.60
C GLY A 274 -0.35 5.73 -3.55
N HIS A 275 0.19 5.56 -2.34
CA HIS A 275 -0.51 4.85 -1.28
C HIS A 275 -1.61 5.72 -0.68
N PHE A 276 -1.31 6.99 -0.40
CA PHE A 276 -2.30 7.97 0.08
C PHE A 276 -3.47 8.09 -0.90
N THR A 277 -3.16 8.33 -2.18
CA THR A 277 -4.19 8.53 -3.21
C THR A 277 -5.07 7.29 -3.42
N ALA A 278 -4.51 6.08 -3.31
CA ALA A 278 -5.30 4.84 -3.34
C ALA A 278 -6.22 4.71 -2.11
N LEU A 279 -5.73 5.09 -0.93
CA LEU A 279 -6.46 5.00 0.35
C LEU A 279 -7.72 5.88 0.35
N VAL A 280 -7.60 7.12 -0.14
CA VAL A 280 -8.69 8.12 -0.15
C VAL A 280 -9.44 8.21 -1.48
N TRP A 281 -9.20 7.29 -2.41
CA TRP A 281 -9.84 7.33 -3.73
C TRP A 281 -11.37 7.21 -3.62
N LYS A 282 -12.12 8.25 -4.02
CA LYS A 282 -13.58 8.32 -3.93
C LYS A 282 -14.30 7.14 -4.59
N GLY A 283 -13.83 6.74 -5.77
CA GLY A 283 -14.43 5.68 -6.57
C GLY A 283 -14.27 4.27 -6.00
N THR A 284 -13.31 4.06 -5.08
CA THR A 284 -13.07 2.76 -4.44
C THR A 284 -14.14 2.50 -3.39
N LYS A 285 -14.70 1.29 -3.35
CA LYS A 285 -15.82 0.93 -2.46
C LYS A 285 -15.52 -0.24 -1.53
N LYS A 286 -14.61 -1.12 -1.91
CA LYS A 286 -14.31 -2.36 -1.21
C LYS A 286 -12.83 -2.52 -0.95
N VAL A 287 -12.49 -3.17 0.16
CA VAL A 287 -11.11 -3.54 0.50
C VAL A 287 -11.06 -4.90 1.19
N GLY A 288 -9.98 -5.62 0.95
CA GLY A 288 -9.60 -6.76 1.77
C GLY A 288 -8.09 -6.81 1.93
N CYS A 289 -7.62 -7.03 3.16
CA CYS A 289 -6.21 -6.99 3.50
C CYS A 289 -5.70 -8.35 3.97
N GLY A 290 -4.49 -8.69 3.55
CA GLY A 290 -3.77 -9.89 3.91
C GLY A 290 -2.44 -9.55 4.57
N ILE A 291 -2.11 -10.30 5.61
CA ILE A 291 -0.95 -10.04 6.46
C ILE A 291 -0.17 -11.34 6.61
N TYR A 292 1.13 -11.29 6.35
CA TYR A 292 2.00 -12.44 6.52
C TYR A 292 3.31 -12.06 7.18
N MET A 293 3.67 -12.76 8.25
CA MET A 293 4.96 -12.58 8.92
C MET A 293 5.98 -13.58 8.37
N LYS A 294 7.16 -13.08 7.99
CA LYS A 294 8.29 -13.90 7.59
C LYS A 294 9.61 -13.23 7.96
N ARG A 295 10.47 -13.94 8.69
CA ARG A 295 11.80 -13.45 9.11
C ARG A 295 11.70 -12.07 9.77
N GLU A 296 10.88 -11.97 10.82
CA GLU A 296 10.68 -10.74 11.60
C GLU A 296 10.00 -9.57 10.87
N MET A 297 9.79 -9.69 9.56
CA MET A 297 9.07 -8.71 8.74
C MET A 297 7.61 -9.09 8.60
N LEU A 298 6.74 -8.09 8.70
CA LEU A 298 5.35 -8.15 8.28
C LEU A 298 5.23 -7.68 6.83
N TYR A 299 4.49 -8.44 6.05
CA TYR A 299 4.06 -8.08 4.70
C TYR A 299 2.57 -7.80 4.78
N VAL A 300 2.19 -6.53 4.62
CA VAL A 300 0.80 -6.07 4.60
C VAL A 300 0.45 -5.78 3.15
N VAL A 301 -0.61 -6.41 2.67
CA VAL A 301 -1.16 -6.21 1.32
C VAL A 301 -2.61 -5.87 1.49
N CYS A 302 -3.06 -4.73 0.96
CA CYS A 302 -4.48 -4.43 0.84
C CYS A 302 -4.84 -4.36 -0.64
N LYS A 303 -5.95 -5.00 -1.02
CA LYS A 303 -6.49 -4.94 -2.39
C LYS A 303 -7.81 -4.19 -2.38
N TYR A 304 -8.02 -3.39 -3.42
CA TYR A 304 -9.12 -2.43 -3.52
C TYR A 304 -9.97 -2.68 -4.77
N SER A 305 -11.28 -2.48 -4.68
CA SER A 305 -12.19 -2.57 -5.83
C SER A 305 -13.30 -1.51 -5.77
N PRO A 306 -13.60 -0.80 -6.86
CA PRO A 306 -12.79 -0.65 -8.08
C PRO A 306 -11.36 -0.13 -7.79
N PRO A 307 -10.42 -0.20 -8.75
CA PRO A 307 -9.06 0.27 -8.53
C PRO A 307 -9.02 1.80 -8.49
N GLY A 308 -8.20 2.36 -7.60
CA GLY A 308 -7.85 3.78 -7.59
C GLY A 308 -6.73 4.13 -8.57
N ASN A 309 -6.20 5.35 -8.43
CA ASN A 309 -5.03 5.84 -9.17
C ASN A 309 -5.17 5.78 -10.70
N MET A 310 -6.39 5.97 -11.19
CA MET A 310 -6.66 6.03 -12.62
C MET A 310 -6.13 7.34 -13.22
N ARG A 311 -5.39 7.23 -14.32
CA ARG A 311 -4.79 8.39 -15.00
C ARG A 311 -5.87 9.43 -15.33
N ASN A 312 -5.55 10.70 -15.09
CA ASN A 312 -6.43 11.85 -15.35
C ASN A 312 -7.74 11.86 -14.54
N LYS A 313 -7.87 11.04 -13.48
CA LYS A 313 -9.06 10.98 -12.62
C LYS A 313 -8.83 11.44 -11.18
N PHE A 314 -7.68 12.04 -10.88
CA PHE A 314 -7.32 12.44 -9.52
C PHE A 314 -8.20 13.58 -8.98
N ALA A 315 -8.49 14.61 -9.78
CA ALA A 315 -9.28 15.76 -9.34
C ALA A 315 -10.71 15.40 -8.90
N GLU A 316 -11.30 14.36 -9.49
CA GLU A 316 -12.65 13.86 -9.13
C GLU A 316 -12.63 12.83 -7.98
N ASN A 317 -11.46 12.35 -7.55
CA ASN A 317 -11.32 11.26 -6.58
C ASN A 317 -10.49 11.57 -5.32
N VAL A 318 -9.61 12.57 -5.34
CA VAL A 318 -8.69 12.89 -4.24
C VAL A 318 -8.92 14.33 -3.81
N PHE A 319 -9.66 14.52 -2.73
CA PHE A 319 -10.01 15.84 -2.20
C PHE A 319 -9.06 16.25 -1.08
N PRO A 320 -8.86 17.56 -0.81
CA PRO A 320 -8.12 17.99 0.36
C PRO A 320 -8.86 17.60 1.65
N ARG A 321 -8.08 17.45 2.73
CA ARG A 321 -8.61 17.23 4.08
C ARG A 321 -9.47 18.42 4.49
N LEU A 322 -10.57 18.15 5.18
CA LEU A 322 -11.43 19.17 5.78
C LEU A 322 -10.73 19.86 6.96
N ASP A 323 -10.90 21.18 7.09
CA ASP A 323 -10.23 22.00 8.12
C ASP A 323 -10.55 21.59 9.56
N ARG A 324 -11.68 20.91 9.80
CA ARG A 324 -12.08 20.43 11.12
C ARG A 324 -11.26 19.22 11.64
N TYR A 325 -10.38 18.65 10.80
CA TYR A 325 -9.58 17.45 11.12
C TYR A 325 -8.08 17.75 11.23
#